data_AF-A0A9P5SET3-F1
#
_entry.id   AF-A0A9P5SET3-F1
#
_cell.length_a   1.000
_cell.length_b   1.000
_cell.length_c   1.000
_cell.angle_alpha   90.00
_cell.angle_beta   90.00
_cell.angle_gamma   90.00
#
_symmetry.space_group_name_H-M   'P 1'
#
loop_
_entity.id
_entity.type
_entity.pdbx_description
1 polymer ?
#
loop_
_entity_poly.entity_id
_entity_poly.type
_entity_poly.pdbx_seq_one_letter_code
_entity_poly.pdbx_strand_id
1 'polypeptide(L)'
;MVIPARHIISVHTVTVDDYDLLLRMKAKALDLLKQFGHNVEASRLGFHIPPFNTVNHLHLHVLGGKFKSALRESKYEPGKIYYMELSQLLAKLETKMPTEKR
;
A
#
# COMPACT_ATOMS: atom_id res chain seq x y z
N MET A 1 -0.78 -3.43 -9.85
CA MET A 1 -0.82 -3.89 -8.44
C MET A 1 0.43 -4.70 -8.15
N VAL A 2 0.84 -4.78 -6.88
CA VAL A 2 1.98 -5.61 -6.42
C VAL A 2 1.49 -6.55 -5.34
N ILE A 3 1.80 -7.84 -5.46
CA ILE A 3 1.29 -8.90 -4.58
C ILE A 3 2.49 -9.71 -4.06
N PRO A 4 2.64 -9.89 -2.74
CA PRO A 4 3.69 -10.74 -2.20
C PRO A 4 3.37 -12.22 -2.44
N ALA A 5 4.40 -13.03 -2.69
CA ALA A 5 4.25 -14.47 -2.81
C ALA A 5 3.87 -15.13 -1.48
N ARG A 6 4.40 -14.63 -0.36
CA ARG A 6 3.98 -15.05 0.98
C ARG A 6 2.55 -14.56 1.23
N HIS A 7 1.71 -15.45 1.75
CA HIS A 7 0.37 -15.10 2.17
C HIS A 7 0.40 -14.23 3.43
N ILE A 8 -0.14 -13.03 3.31
CA ILE A 8 -0.49 -12.14 4.43
C ILE A 8 -1.95 -11.81 4.23
N ILE A 9 -2.80 -12.04 5.23
CA ILE A 9 -4.26 -11.97 5.06
C ILE A 9 -4.70 -10.56 4.69
N SER A 10 -4.21 -9.54 5.40
CA SER A 10 -4.56 -8.14 5.16
C SER A 10 -3.60 -7.20 5.87
N VAL A 11 -3.85 -5.89 5.77
CA VAL A 11 -3.15 -4.86 6.56
C VAL A 11 -3.28 -5.04 8.07
N HIS A 12 -4.31 -5.73 8.57
CA HIS A 12 -4.47 -5.98 10.01
C HIS A 12 -3.46 -6.99 10.56
N THR A 13 -2.93 -7.87 9.70
CA THR A 13 -2.02 -8.95 10.10
C THR A 13 -0.57 -8.63 9.78
N VAL A 14 -0.28 -7.44 9.27
CA VAL A 14 1.08 -6.99 8.98
C VAL A 14 1.80 -6.67 10.29
N THR A 15 3.00 -7.22 10.46
CA THR A 15 3.88 -7.00 11.62
C THR A 15 5.15 -6.24 11.23
N VAL A 16 6.00 -5.95 12.22
CA VAL A 16 7.32 -5.33 11.99
C VAL A 16 8.25 -6.23 11.15
N ASP A 17 8.07 -7.55 11.19
CA ASP A 17 8.85 -8.52 10.40
C ASP A 17 8.52 -8.43 8.89
N ASP A 18 7.38 -7.84 8.55
CA ASP A 18 6.95 -7.62 7.18
C ASP A 18 7.50 -6.30 6.59
N TYR A 19 8.20 -5.48 7.37
CA TYR A 19 8.61 -4.12 6.96
C TYR A 19 9.48 -4.14 5.69
N ASP A 20 10.49 -5.01 5.63
CA ASP A 20 11.35 -5.16 4.44
C ASP A 20 10.59 -5.67 3.22
N LEU A 21 9.55 -6.50 3.43
CA LEU A 21 8.67 -6.91 2.34
C LEU A 21 7.89 -5.71 1.79
N LEU A 22 7.34 -4.87 2.66
CA LEU A 22 6.61 -3.66 2.24
C LEU A 22 7.53 -2.67 1.50
N LEU A 23 8.79 -2.52 1.92
CA LEU A 23 9.78 -1.71 1.21
C LEU A 23 10.06 -2.26 -0.20
N ARG A 24 10.19 -3.58 -0.35
CA ARG A 24 10.35 -4.21 -1.68
C ARG A 24 9.09 -4.03 -2.54
N MET A 25 7.91 -4.15 -1.94
CA MET A 25 6.64 -3.87 -2.64
C MET A 25 6.57 -2.41 -3.10
N LYS A 26 7.01 -1.46 -2.25
CA LYS A 26 7.15 -0.04 -2.59
C LYS A 26 8.07 0.16 -3.78
N ALA A 27 9.30 -0.40 -3.73
CA ALA A 27 10.27 -0.28 -4.80
C ALA A 27 9.70 -0.79 -6.14
N LYS A 28 9.08 -1.98 -6.12
CA LYS A 28 8.45 -2.55 -7.32
C LYS A 28 7.30 -1.68 -7.85
N ALA A 29 6.49 -1.08 -6.96
CA ALA A 29 5.42 -0.18 -7.36
C ALA A 29 5.95 1.10 -8.04
N LEU A 30 7.01 1.69 -7.48
CA LEU A 30 7.67 2.86 -8.06
C LEU A 30 8.28 2.56 -9.43
N ASP A 31 8.92 1.40 -9.60
CA ASP A 31 9.46 0.96 -10.89
C ASP A 31 8.36 0.79 -11.93
N LEU A 32 7.22 0.19 -11.56
CA LEU A 32 6.06 0.06 -12.45
C LEU A 32 5.53 1.44 -12.88
N LEU A 33 5.36 2.37 -11.95
CA LEU A 33 4.90 3.73 -12.28
C LEU A 33 5.82 4.40 -13.30
N LYS A 34 7.14 4.33 -13.08
CA LYS A 34 8.14 4.87 -14.02
C LYS A 34 8.08 4.16 -15.37
N GLN A 35 8.02 2.83 -15.37
CA GLN A 35 7.97 2.01 -16.59
C GLN A 35 6.77 2.36 -17.48
N PHE A 36 5.62 2.69 -16.88
CA PHE A 36 4.41 3.09 -17.59
C PHE A 36 4.26 4.60 -17.77
N GLY A 37 5.29 5.40 -17.46
CA GLY A 37 5.30 6.85 -17.69
C GLY A 37 4.38 7.65 -16.76
N HIS A 38 4.05 7.13 -15.59
CA HIS A 38 3.25 7.83 -14.58
C HIS A 38 4.12 8.66 -13.64
N ASN A 39 3.64 9.85 -13.27
CA ASN A 39 4.27 10.66 -12.22
C ASN A 39 4.05 10.00 -10.85
N VAL A 40 5.15 9.63 -10.19
CA VAL A 40 5.17 9.01 -8.87
C VAL A 40 4.46 9.86 -7.82
N GLU A 41 4.71 11.17 -7.80
CA GLU A 41 4.15 12.09 -6.79
C GLU A 41 2.64 12.30 -6.96
N ALA A 42 2.13 12.11 -8.18
CA ALA A 42 0.69 12.18 -8.47
C ALA A 42 -0.01 10.81 -8.37
N SER A 43 0.72 9.76 -8.00
CA SER A 43 0.20 8.39 -7.90
C SER A 43 -0.18 8.05 -6.47
N ARG A 44 -1.09 7.09 -6.30
CA ARG A 44 -1.49 6.57 -4.99
C ARG A 44 -1.05 5.13 -4.80
N LEU A 45 -0.48 4.84 -3.63
CA LEU A 45 0.01 3.53 -3.24
C LEU A 45 -0.64 3.14 -1.91
N GLY A 46 -1.48 2.11 -1.91
CA GLY A 46 -2.15 1.71 -0.68
C GLY A 46 -2.93 0.41 -0.77
N PHE A 47 -3.66 0.14 0.30
CA PHE A 47 -4.33 -1.13 0.56
C PHE A 47 -5.77 -0.91 0.96
N HIS A 48 -6.68 -1.80 0.55
CA HIS A 48 -8.01 -1.85 1.14
C HIS A 48 -7.96 -2.47 2.54
N ILE A 49 -8.76 -1.92 3.45
CA ILE A 49 -8.84 -2.35 4.85
C ILE A 49 -10.08 -3.26 5.02
N PRO A 50 -9.94 -4.47 5.60
CA PRO A 50 -11.09 -5.30 5.92
C PRO A 50 -12.12 -4.61 6.82
N PRO A 51 -13.44 -4.88 6.64
CA PRO A 51 -14.05 -5.87 5.75
C PRO A 51 -14.27 -5.38 4.31
N PHE A 52 -13.71 -4.23 3.93
CA PHE A 52 -13.92 -3.61 2.61
C PHE A 52 -12.93 -4.09 1.54
N ASN A 53 -12.19 -5.17 1.80
CA ASN A 53 -11.31 -5.83 0.85
C ASN A 53 -12.07 -6.91 0.04
N THR A 54 -11.70 -7.09 -1.22
CA THR A 54 -12.32 -8.11 -2.09
C THR A 54 -11.70 -9.49 -1.96
N VAL A 55 -10.46 -9.58 -1.45
CA VAL A 55 -9.73 -10.84 -1.27
C VAL A 55 -8.92 -10.80 0.02
N ASN A 56 -8.81 -11.94 0.70
CA ASN A 56 -8.04 -12.12 1.93
C ASN A 56 -6.56 -12.39 1.65
N HIS A 57 -5.94 -11.53 0.83
CA HIS A 57 -4.51 -11.53 0.55
C HIS A 57 -4.03 -10.10 0.36
N LEU A 58 -2.94 -9.73 1.04
CA LEU A 58 -2.34 -8.41 0.99
C LEU A 58 -1.95 -8.07 -0.45
N HIS A 59 -2.46 -6.98 -0.98
CA HIS A 59 -2.11 -6.51 -2.32
C HIS A 59 -2.01 -5.00 -2.33
N LEU A 60 -0.90 -4.49 -2.86
CA LEU A 60 -0.68 -3.06 -2.99
C LEU A 60 -1.32 -2.56 -4.29
N HIS A 61 -2.28 -1.65 -4.15
CA HIS A 61 -2.78 -0.86 -5.26
C HIS A 61 -1.70 0.12 -5.72
N VAL A 62 -1.50 0.18 -7.04
CA VAL A 62 -0.55 1.08 -7.70
C VAL A 62 -1.36 1.89 -8.69
N LEU A 63 -1.75 3.10 -8.32
CA LEU A 63 -2.73 3.91 -9.03
C LEU A 63 -2.02 5.11 -9.66
N GLY A 64 -1.68 4.99 -10.94
CA GLY A 64 -1.11 6.06 -11.74
C GLY A 64 -2.17 6.80 -12.55
N GLY A 65 -1.98 8.12 -12.71
CA GLY A 65 -2.85 8.96 -13.52
C GLY A 65 -4.14 9.41 -12.82
N LYS A 66 -5.04 10.02 -13.59
CA LYS A 66 -6.30 10.58 -13.07
C LYS A 66 -7.42 9.54 -13.11
N PHE A 67 -8.26 9.55 -12.07
CA PHE A 67 -9.49 8.76 -12.08
C PHE A 67 -10.48 9.33 -13.11
N LYS A 68 -11.25 8.44 -13.74
CA LYS A 68 -12.29 8.83 -14.70
C LYS A 68 -13.50 9.50 -14.03
N SER A 69 -13.68 9.31 -12.73
CA SER A 69 -14.74 9.95 -11.94
C SER A 69 -14.42 9.94 -10.46
N ALA A 70 -14.98 10.90 -9.72
CA ALA A 70 -14.84 10.99 -8.26
C ALA A 70 -15.35 9.73 -7.53
N LEU A 71 -16.40 9.08 -8.05
CA LEU A 71 -16.93 7.84 -7.49
C LEU A 71 -15.93 6.67 -7.57
N ARG A 72 -15.07 6.64 -8.60
CA ARG A 72 -14.01 5.63 -8.71
C ARG A 72 -12.84 5.97 -7.79
N GLU A 73 -12.55 7.25 -7.67
CA GLU A 73 -11.50 7.77 -6.80
C GLU A 73 -11.77 7.52 -5.32
N SER A 74 -13.03 7.66 -4.89
CA SER A 74 -13.41 7.54 -3.47
C SER A 74 -13.03 6.20 -2.85
N LYS A 75 -12.97 5.12 -3.64
CA LYS A 75 -12.51 3.80 -3.16
C LYS A 75 -11.07 3.81 -2.65
N TYR A 76 -10.26 4.76 -3.10
CA TYR A 76 -8.83 4.89 -2.84
C TYR A 76 -8.52 6.22 -2.16
N GLU A 77 -9.43 6.69 -1.31
CA GLU A 77 -9.28 7.94 -0.58
C GLU A 77 -8.47 7.70 0.72
N PRO A 78 -7.28 8.34 0.86
CA PRO A 78 -6.47 8.21 2.06
C PRO A 78 -7.20 8.65 3.33
N GLY A 79 -6.95 7.97 4.45
CA GLY A 79 -7.51 8.33 5.75
C GLY A 79 -8.93 7.85 6.01
N LYS A 80 -9.53 7.10 5.08
CA LYS A 80 -10.83 6.44 5.30
C LYS A 80 -10.65 5.07 5.95
N ILE A 81 -11.70 4.61 6.62
CA ILE A 81 -11.71 3.31 7.32
C ILE A 81 -11.55 2.09 6.38
N TYR A 82 -11.66 2.29 5.07
CA TYR A 82 -11.59 1.25 4.04
C TYR A 82 -10.31 1.30 3.19
N TYR A 83 -9.44 2.30 3.37
CA TYR A 83 -8.22 2.43 2.57
C TYR A 83 -7.06 3.07 3.35
N MET A 84 -5.92 2.40 3.35
CA MET A 84 -4.71 2.79 4.06
C MET A 84 -3.58 3.05 3.05
N GLU A 85 -2.93 4.20 3.13
CA GLU A 85 -1.75 4.47 2.31
C GLU A 85 -0.54 3.64 2.78
N LEU A 86 0.30 3.24 1.84
CA LEU A 86 1.52 2.48 2.13
C LEU A 86 2.46 3.24 3.07
N SER A 87 2.57 4.55 2.90
CA SER A 87 3.37 5.42 3.78
C SER A 87 2.84 5.42 5.21
N GLN A 88 1.52 5.43 5.40
CA GLN A 88 0.88 5.36 6.72
C GLN A 88 1.16 4.02 7.39
N LEU A 89 1.08 2.91 6.64
CA LEU A 89 1.38 1.59 7.16
C LEU A 89 2.86 1.47 7.58
N LEU A 90 3.79 1.93 6.74
CA LEU A 90 5.23 1.93 7.05
C LEU A 90 5.52 2.76 8.31
N ALA A 91 5.00 3.99 8.40
CA ALA A 91 5.16 4.83 9.58
C ALA A 91 4.59 4.18 10.85
N LYS A 92 3.43 3.53 10.75
CA LYS A 92 2.81 2.77 11.86
C LYS A 92 3.66 1.58 12.32
N LEU A 93 4.45 0.98 11.43
CA LEU A 93 5.36 -0.10 11.79
C LEU A 93 6.65 0.45 12.39
N GLU A 94 7.19 1.53 11.85
CA GLU A 94 8.38 2.20 12.39
C GLU A 94 8.21 2.60 13.86
N THR A 95 7.03 3.08 14.26
CA THR A 95 6.75 3.41 15.68
C THR A 95 6.72 2.21 16.61
N LYS A 96 6.61 0.99 16.06
CA LYS A 96 6.60 -0.27 16.81
C LYS A 96 7.94 -1.00 16.75
N MET A 97 8.88 -0.55 15.92
CA MET A 97 10.20 -1.15 15.83
C MET A 97 10.98 -0.81 17.12
N PRO A 98 11.70 -1.78 17.71
CA PRO A 98 12.53 -1.52 18.87
C PRO A 98 13.57 -0.45 18.53
N THR A 99 13.77 0.50 19.43
CA THR A 99 14.68 1.64 19.28
C THR A 99 16.14 1.18 19.43
N GLU A 100 16.64 0.32 18.55
CA GLU A 100 18.05 -0.05 18.55
C GLU A 100 18.54 -0.47 17.16
N LYS A 101 19.08 0.54 16.46
CA LYS A 101 20.02 0.58 15.31
C LYS A 101 19.61 1.72 14.37
N ARG A 102 19.75 2.96 14.86
CA ARG A 102 20.10 4.09 14.01
C ARG A 102 21.60 4.27 14.07
#